data_AF-A0ABD3KDY3-F1
#
_entry.id   AF-A0ABD3KDY3-F1
#
_cell.length_a   1.000
_cell.length_b   1.000
_cell.length_c   1.000
_cell.angle_alpha   90.00
_cell.angle_beta   90.00
_cell.angle_gamma   90.00
#
_symmetry.space_group_name_H-M   'P 1'
#
loop_
_entity.id
_entity.type
_entity.pdbx_description
1 polymer ?
#
loop_
_entity_poly.entity_id
_entity_poly.type
_entity_poly.pdbx_seq_one_letter_code
_entity_poly.pdbx_strand_id
1 'polypeptide(L)'
;MIVSELKKLSELKRCYVKRQFDISPETTMVLAEIEEQKSLVKTYVIMRKKMELQQKVKDFEIASLKQKLESLNNQNRLTEKRLNQSGPLYVLDNLHLSGLSPNHFVTVLRHAVKSIRSFVRLLIDEMKSADWDVDAAASAIEPGVVYGRPDHKCFAFESFVCREMFDGFQFPDFSLPNESLPERRRLRQVFFEWFMELKSSKVKDHLAQKPRSTFAKFCRVKYSRLIHPRMEMAFFGNTSDRNLVSAGEFPETTFFAQFAEMAKRVWLLHCLAFSFQPEGTIFQVSKGSRFSEVYMETIAEEEAFNTTEYDPRVAFTVVPGFKLGKTVVQCQVYLLNNSRSR
;
A
#
# COMPACT_ATOMS: atom_id res chain seq x y z
N MET A 1 26.50 -2.05 -61.24
CA MET A 1 25.26 -1.25 -61.13
C MET A 1 25.28 -0.06 -62.10
N ILE A 2 26.31 0.80 -62.10
CA ILE A 2 26.37 1.95 -63.04
C ILE A 2 26.57 1.50 -64.51
N VAL A 3 27.47 0.55 -64.76
CA VAL A 3 27.79 0.02 -66.11
C VAL A 3 26.58 -0.66 -66.76
N SER A 4 25.73 -1.34 -65.98
CA SER A 4 24.50 -1.98 -66.47
C SER A 4 23.43 -0.97 -66.85
N GLU A 5 23.28 0.11 -66.08
CA GLU A 5 22.33 1.19 -66.41
C GLU A 5 22.79 2.00 -67.64
N LEU A 6 24.10 2.22 -67.80
CA LEU A 6 24.67 2.84 -69.00
C LEU A 6 24.47 1.99 -70.26
N LYS A 7 24.55 0.67 -70.16
CA LYS A 7 24.24 -0.25 -71.27
C LYS A 7 22.75 -0.18 -71.66
N LYS A 8 21.84 -0.21 -70.69
CA LYS A 8 20.39 -0.05 -70.93
C LYS A 8 20.07 1.27 -71.63
N LEU A 9 20.68 2.38 -71.20
CA LEU A 9 20.52 3.69 -71.83
C LEU A 9 21.04 3.73 -73.28
N SER A 10 22.17 3.07 -73.55
CA SER A 10 22.73 2.94 -74.90
C SER A 10 21.82 2.13 -75.83
N GLU A 11 21.25 1.03 -75.32
CA GLU A 11 20.27 0.20 -76.03
C GLU A 11 18.97 0.96 -76.29
N LEU A 12 18.46 1.70 -75.30
CA LEU A 12 17.27 2.53 -75.43
C LEU A 12 17.45 3.63 -76.49
N LYS A 13 18.61 4.30 -76.48
CA LYS A 13 18.99 5.30 -77.51
C LYS A 13 19.01 4.66 -78.90
N ARG A 14 19.54 3.44 -79.02
CA ARG A 14 19.61 2.70 -80.29
C ARG A 14 18.21 2.32 -80.81
N CYS A 15 17.30 1.88 -79.93
CA CYS A 15 15.92 1.55 -80.30
C CYS A 15 15.13 2.80 -80.73
N TYR A 16 15.32 3.94 -80.03
CA TYR A 16 14.69 5.22 -80.36
C TYR A 16 15.10 5.72 -81.75
N VAL A 17 16.40 5.68 -82.08
CA VAL A 17 16.91 6.09 -83.39
C VAL A 17 16.40 5.18 -84.51
N LYS A 18 16.20 3.87 -84.24
CA LYS A 18 15.76 2.89 -85.25
C LYS A 18 14.23 2.75 -85.38
N ARG A 19 13.43 3.46 -84.57
CA ARG A 19 11.95 3.33 -84.51
C ARG A 19 11.46 1.88 -84.37
N GLN A 20 12.23 1.03 -83.68
CA GLN A 20 11.85 -0.35 -83.36
C GLN A 20 11.27 -0.35 -81.93
N PHE A 21 9.97 -0.11 -81.82
CA PHE A 21 9.23 -0.24 -80.56
C PHE A 21 8.23 -1.38 -80.71
N ASP A 22 8.64 -2.60 -80.36
CA ASP A 22 7.82 -3.82 -80.45
C ASP A 22 6.96 -4.08 -79.19
N ILE A 23 6.82 -3.11 -78.30
CA ILE A 23 6.13 -3.28 -77.02
C ILE A 23 4.88 -2.39 -77.00
N SER A 24 3.70 -2.99 -76.83
CA SER A 24 2.45 -2.21 -76.74
C SER A 24 2.47 -1.29 -75.51
N PRO A 25 1.85 -0.10 -75.56
CA PRO A 25 1.78 0.83 -74.43
C PRO A 25 1.27 0.18 -73.13
N GLU A 26 0.30 -0.74 -73.25
CA GLU A 26 -0.26 -1.50 -72.13
C GLU A 26 0.80 -2.40 -71.49
N THR A 27 1.65 -3.03 -72.30
CA THR A 27 2.74 -3.90 -71.83
C THR A 27 3.83 -3.11 -71.10
N THR A 28 4.17 -1.90 -71.59
CA THR A 28 5.11 -1.00 -70.92
C THR A 28 4.57 -0.51 -69.56
N MET A 29 3.28 -0.19 -69.49
CA MET A 29 2.64 0.25 -68.24
C MET A 29 2.67 -0.84 -67.17
N VAL A 30 2.32 -2.08 -67.54
CA VAL A 30 2.39 -3.24 -66.62
C VAL A 30 3.81 -3.52 -66.15
N LEU A 31 4.82 -3.39 -67.01
CA LEU A 31 6.23 -3.57 -66.62
C LEU A 31 6.70 -2.49 -65.64
N ALA A 32 6.27 -1.24 -65.81
CA ALA A 32 6.57 -0.15 -64.87
C ALA A 32 5.92 -0.40 -63.51
N GLU A 33 4.66 -0.84 -63.48
CA GLU A 33 3.93 -1.20 -62.25
C GLU A 33 4.59 -2.38 -61.52
N ILE A 34 5.05 -3.40 -62.26
CA ILE A 34 5.80 -4.53 -61.68
C ILE A 34 7.11 -4.05 -61.03
N GLU A 35 7.84 -3.12 -61.65
CA GLU A 35 9.07 -2.59 -61.09
C GLU A 35 8.82 -1.71 -59.85
N GLU A 36 7.74 -0.91 -59.86
CA GLU A 36 7.29 -0.15 -58.70
C GLU A 36 6.93 -1.09 -57.53
N GLN A 37 6.13 -2.13 -57.79
CA GLN A 37 5.77 -3.13 -56.78
C GLN A 37 7.00 -3.85 -56.23
N LYS A 38 8.00 -4.19 -57.08
CA LYS A 38 9.27 -4.77 -56.61
C LYS A 38 10.04 -3.81 -55.71
N SER A 39 10.06 -2.51 -56.00
CA SER A 39 10.68 -1.49 -55.16
C SER A 39 9.96 -1.35 -53.81
N LEU A 40 8.62 -1.38 -53.83
CA LEU A 40 7.77 -1.35 -52.65
C LEU A 40 8.04 -2.56 -51.73
N VAL A 41 8.11 -3.76 -52.30
CA VAL A 41 8.44 -5.00 -51.57
C VAL A 41 9.81 -4.90 -50.90
N LYS A 42 10.84 -4.38 -51.60
CA LYS A 42 12.16 -4.17 -51.00
C LYS A 42 12.09 -3.21 -49.81
N THR A 43 11.32 -2.13 -49.92
CA THR A 43 11.12 -1.16 -48.83
C THR A 43 10.45 -1.82 -47.63
N TYR A 44 9.39 -2.61 -47.83
CA TYR A 44 8.74 -3.35 -46.74
C TYR A 44 9.67 -4.36 -46.07
N VAL A 45 10.52 -5.06 -46.84
CA VAL A 45 11.51 -5.97 -46.27
C VAL A 45 12.52 -5.24 -45.38
N ILE A 46 12.99 -4.06 -45.79
CA ILE A 46 13.90 -3.23 -44.98
C ILE A 46 13.20 -2.74 -43.71
N MET A 47 11.97 -2.24 -43.84
CA MET A 47 11.19 -1.73 -42.72
C MET A 47 10.87 -2.83 -41.70
N ARG A 48 10.52 -4.04 -42.18
CA ARG A 48 10.32 -5.22 -41.32
C ARG A 48 11.59 -5.54 -40.53
N LYS A 49 12.76 -5.62 -41.19
CA LYS A 49 14.05 -5.87 -40.50
C LYS A 49 14.35 -4.79 -39.45
N LYS A 50 14.04 -3.52 -39.74
CA LYS A 50 14.19 -2.42 -38.78
C LYS A 50 13.26 -2.60 -37.56
N MET A 51 12.00 -2.94 -37.78
CA MET A 51 11.04 -3.18 -36.70
C MET A 51 11.44 -4.40 -35.85
N GLU A 52 11.90 -5.49 -36.46
CA GLU A 52 12.41 -6.68 -35.75
C GLU A 52 13.62 -6.32 -34.85
N LEU A 53 14.51 -5.42 -35.27
CA LEU A 53 15.61 -4.93 -34.44
C LEU A 53 15.11 -4.04 -33.29
N GLN A 54 14.17 -3.14 -33.54
CA GLN A 54 13.59 -2.29 -32.49
C GLN A 54 12.85 -3.12 -31.44
N GLN A 55 12.14 -4.16 -31.85
CA GLN A 55 11.48 -5.10 -30.95
C GLN A 55 12.51 -5.78 -30.03
N LYS A 56 13.61 -6.31 -30.59
CA LYS A 56 14.69 -6.90 -29.79
C LYS A 56 15.27 -5.93 -28.77
N VAL A 57 15.53 -4.68 -29.16
CA VAL A 57 16.02 -3.65 -28.24
C VAL A 57 15.03 -3.42 -27.09
N LYS A 58 13.74 -3.33 -27.39
CA LYS A 58 12.69 -3.19 -26.38
C LYS A 58 12.58 -4.41 -25.47
N ASP A 59 12.74 -5.62 -25.99
CA ASP A 59 12.77 -6.85 -25.19
C ASP A 59 13.94 -6.86 -24.20
N PHE A 60 15.13 -6.41 -24.63
CA PHE A 60 16.28 -6.23 -23.72
C PHE A 60 16.02 -5.17 -22.65
N GLU A 61 15.40 -4.04 -23.02
CA GLU A 61 15.04 -2.98 -22.08
C GLU A 61 14.03 -3.48 -21.03
N ILE A 62 13.00 -4.22 -21.46
CA ILE A 62 12.02 -4.84 -20.56
C ILE A 62 12.69 -5.83 -19.61
N ALA A 63 13.57 -6.70 -20.13
CA ALA A 63 14.29 -7.67 -19.30
C ALA A 63 15.18 -6.98 -18.25
N SER A 64 15.91 -5.92 -18.66
CA SER A 64 16.74 -5.13 -17.76
C SER A 64 15.90 -4.42 -16.68
N LEU A 65 14.78 -3.82 -17.05
CA LEU A 65 13.87 -3.17 -16.11
C LEU A 65 13.25 -4.17 -15.13
N LYS A 66 12.85 -5.37 -15.59
CA LYS A 66 12.36 -6.45 -14.71
C LYS A 66 13.42 -6.88 -13.70
N GLN A 67 14.67 -7.06 -14.13
CA GLN A 67 15.77 -7.41 -13.24
C GLN A 67 16.05 -6.30 -12.20
N LYS A 68 16.01 -5.03 -12.63
CA LYS A 68 16.19 -3.88 -11.73
C LYS A 68 15.05 -3.78 -10.72
N LEU A 69 13.81 -4.03 -11.16
CA LEU A 69 12.64 -4.09 -10.29
C LEU A 69 12.77 -5.21 -9.25
N GLU A 70 13.19 -6.41 -9.66
CA GLU A 70 13.40 -7.53 -8.74
C GLU A 70 14.53 -7.25 -7.74
N SER A 71 15.63 -6.63 -8.18
CA SER A 71 16.72 -6.20 -7.31
C SER A 71 16.25 -5.18 -6.27
N LEU A 72 15.52 -4.14 -6.70
CA LEU A 72 14.93 -3.14 -5.81
C LEU A 72 13.90 -3.75 -4.88
N ASN A 73 13.08 -4.70 -5.34
CA ASN A 73 12.10 -5.37 -4.50
C ASN A 73 12.78 -6.27 -3.46
N ASN A 74 13.89 -6.92 -3.81
CA ASN A 74 14.70 -7.67 -2.85
C ASN A 74 15.39 -6.75 -1.82
N GLN A 75 15.92 -5.60 -2.26
CA GLN A 75 16.48 -4.59 -1.36
C GLN A 75 15.41 -4.00 -0.44
N ASN A 76 14.20 -3.73 -0.96
CA ASN A 76 13.07 -3.32 -0.16
C ASN A 76 12.66 -4.41 0.81
N ARG A 77 12.55 -5.68 0.40
CA ARG A 77 12.26 -6.80 1.30
C ARG A 77 13.33 -6.97 2.38
N LEU A 78 14.61 -6.75 2.07
CA LEU A 78 15.70 -6.78 3.06
C LEU A 78 15.65 -5.57 4.00
N THR A 79 15.37 -4.38 3.46
CA THR A 79 15.23 -3.15 4.23
C THR A 79 14.00 -3.22 5.13
N GLU A 80 12.87 -3.68 4.60
CA GLU A 80 11.67 -4.08 5.32
C GLU A 80 11.97 -5.18 6.32
N LYS A 81 12.72 -6.23 6.01
CA LYS A 81 13.13 -7.23 7.02
C LYS A 81 13.98 -6.59 8.12
N ARG A 82 14.88 -5.66 7.83
CA ARG A 82 15.65 -4.90 8.85
C ARG A 82 14.79 -3.91 9.63
N LEU A 83 13.72 -3.42 9.01
CA LEU A 83 12.76 -2.46 9.54
C LEU A 83 11.64 -3.16 10.34
N ASN A 84 11.28 -4.38 9.98
CA ASN A 84 10.24 -5.25 10.53
C ASN A 84 10.85 -6.27 11.51
N GLN A 85 12.16 -6.54 11.42
CA GLN A 85 13.06 -6.60 12.57
C GLN A 85 13.13 -5.20 13.21
N SER A 86 11.97 -4.57 13.45
CA SER A 86 11.87 -3.58 14.49
C SER A 86 12.45 -4.29 15.71
N GLY A 87 13.69 -3.96 16.06
CA GLY A 87 14.22 -4.38 17.34
C GLY A 87 13.19 -4.03 18.41
N PRO A 88 13.32 -4.59 19.62
CA PRO A 88 12.77 -3.96 20.80
C PRO A 88 12.89 -2.44 20.70
N LEU A 89 11.95 -1.73 21.31
CA LEU A 89 12.03 -0.28 21.48
C LEU A 89 13.23 0.04 22.41
N TYR A 90 14.45 -0.38 22.06
CA TYR A 90 15.69 -0.27 22.81
C TYR A 90 16.05 1.18 23.07
N VAL A 91 15.68 2.07 22.13
CA VAL A 91 15.73 3.53 22.31
C VAL A 91 14.93 3.98 23.54
N LEU A 92 13.94 3.19 23.97
CA LEU A 92 13.08 3.41 25.14
C LEU A 92 13.43 2.49 26.33
N ASP A 93 14.58 1.82 26.34
CA ASP A 93 14.98 0.96 27.48
C ASP A 93 15.30 1.77 28.73
N ASN A 94 15.88 2.95 28.58
CA ASN A 94 16.16 3.89 29.67
C ASN A 94 15.02 4.89 29.88
N LEU A 95 13.82 4.62 29.35
CA LEU A 95 12.68 5.50 29.50
C LEU A 95 12.22 5.48 30.96
N HIS A 96 12.12 6.66 31.57
CA HIS A 96 11.55 6.84 32.89
C HIS A 96 10.21 7.57 32.80
N LEU A 97 9.27 7.25 33.70
CA LEU A 97 7.92 7.81 33.69
C LEU A 97 7.91 9.35 33.77
N SER A 98 8.85 9.96 34.49
CA SER A 98 8.99 11.43 34.56
C SER A 98 9.58 12.06 33.30
N GLY A 99 10.26 11.28 32.46
CA GLY A 99 10.92 11.73 31.22
C GLY A 99 10.08 11.51 29.96
N LEU A 100 8.80 11.14 30.09
CA LEU A 100 7.92 10.98 28.95
C LEU A 100 7.78 12.29 28.17
N SER A 101 7.86 12.18 26.85
CA SER A 101 7.82 13.32 25.94
C SER A 101 6.99 12.96 24.72
N PRO A 102 6.39 13.94 24.03
CA PRO A 102 5.63 13.69 22.81
C PRO A 102 6.44 12.92 21.75
N ASN A 103 7.76 13.09 21.69
CA ASN A 103 8.63 12.39 20.74
C ASN A 103 8.66 10.87 20.99
N HIS A 104 8.62 10.44 22.24
CA HIS A 104 8.50 9.02 22.58
C HIS A 104 7.18 8.46 22.04
N PHE A 105 6.08 9.19 22.22
CA PHE A 105 4.77 8.80 21.69
C PHE A 105 4.75 8.73 20.17
N VAL A 106 5.27 9.76 19.48
CA VAL A 106 5.36 9.79 18.01
C VAL A 106 6.20 8.61 17.48
N THR A 107 7.26 8.23 18.20
CA THR A 107 8.07 7.06 17.83
C THR A 107 7.26 5.77 17.91
N VAL A 108 6.55 5.54 19.01
CA VAL A 108 5.69 4.35 19.18
C VAL A 108 4.53 4.36 18.18
N LEU A 109 3.93 5.52 17.93
CA LEU A 109 2.86 5.70 16.92
C LEU A 109 3.38 5.31 15.53
N ARG A 110 4.57 5.76 15.15
CA ARG A 110 5.19 5.39 13.86
C ARG A 110 5.37 3.87 13.74
N HIS A 111 5.75 3.18 14.81
CA HIS A 111 5.82 1.71 14.82
C HIS A 111 4.43 1.07 14.69
N ALA A 112 3.42 1.60 15.37
CA ALA A 112 2.04 1.13 15.25
C ALA A 112 1.51 1.29 13.82
N VAL A 113 1.59 2.49 13.24
CA VAL A 113 1.16 2.77 11.85
C VAL A 113 1.88 1.87 10.86
N LYS A 114 3.19 1.67 11.01
CA LYS A 114 3.96 0.78 10.15
C LYS A 114 3.49 -0.67 10.25
N SER A 115 3.23 -1.17 11.47
CA SER A 115 2.72 -2.53 11.66
C SER A 115 1.31 -2.70 11.09
N ILE A 116 0.46 -1.68 11.20
CA ILE A 116 -0.87 -1.63 10.57
C ILE A 116 -0.74 -1.74 9.06
N ARG A 117 0.11 -0.92 8.44
CA ARG A 117 0.35 -0.96 6.98
C ARG A 117 0.88 -2.32 6.52
N SER A 118 1.79 -2.93 7.28
CA SER A 118 2.28 -4.28 7.00
C SER A 118 1.16 -5.31 7.03
N PHE A 119 0.29 -5.25 8.05
CA PHE A 119 -0.85 -6.13 8.16
C PHE A 119 -1.90 -5.90 7.07
N VAL A 120 -2.17 -4.64 6.70
CA VAL A 120 -3.10 -4.29 5.61
C VAL A 120 -2.62 -4.87 4.28
N ARG A 121 -1.31 -4.80 3.98
CA ARG A 121 -0.76 -5.43 2.76
C ARG A 121 -0.98 -6.94 2.77
N LEU A 122 -0.65 -7.61 3.88
CA LEU A 122 -0.93 -9.04 4.05
C LEU A 122 -2.41 -9.35 3.82
N LEU A 123 -3.30 -8.57 4.45
CA LEU A 123 -4.74 -8.74 4.31
C LEU A 123 -5.21 -8.64 2.86
N ILE A 124 -4.74 -7.63 2.13
CA ILE A 124 -5.04 -7.45 0.70
C ILE A 124 -4.47 -8.59 -0.14
N ASP A 125 -3.28 -9.10 0.20
CA ASP A 125 -2.67 -10.23 -0.50
C ASP A 125 -3.44 -11.54 -0.29
N GLU A 126 -3.95 -11.78 0.93
CA GLU A 126 -4.86 -12.92 1.21
C GLU A 126 -6.18 -12.76 0.46
N MET A 127 -6.75 -11.55 0.39
CA MET A 127 -7.96 -11.28 -0.41
C MET A 127 -7.74 -11.58 -1.89
N LYS A 128 -6.62 -11.14 -2.47
CA LYS A 128 -6.27 -11.44 -3.87
C LYS A 128 -6.09 -12.93 -4.10
N SER A 129 -5.47 -13.63 -3.16
CA SER A 129 -5.24 -15.08 -3.25
C SER A 129 -6.54 -15.89 -3.16
N ALA A 130 -7.56 -15.33 -2.50
CA ALA A 130 -8.90 -15.90 -2.39
C ALA A 130 -9.88 -15.38 -3.48
N ASP A 131 -9.38 -14.74 -4.54
CA ASP A 131 -10.16 -14.15 -5.64
C ASP A 131 -11.26 -13.16 -5.17
N TRP A 132 -11.03 -12.46 -4.04
CA TRP A 132 -11.93 -11.41 -3.59
C TRP A 132 -11.78 -10.13 -4.43
N ASP A 133 -12.91 -9.48 -4.69
CA ASP A 133 -12.93 -8.16 -5.32
C ASP A 133 -12.48 -7.09 -4.32
N VAL A 134 -11.19 -6.76 -4.39
CA VAL A 134 -10.55 -5.71 -3.57
C VAL A 134 -11.16 -4.33 -3.83
N ASP A 135 -11.62 -4.07 -5.06
CA ASP A 135 -12.21 -2.79 -5.43
C ASP A 135 -13.61 -2.61 -4.85
N ALA A 136 -14.43 -3.66 -4.92
CA ALA A 136 -15.73 -3.70 -4.26
C ALA A 136 -15.57 -3.59 -2.73
N ALA A 137 -14.57 -4.27 -2.15
CA ALA A 137 -14.29 -4.18 -0.72
C ALA A 137 -13.88 -2.76 -0.29
N ALA A 138 -12.96 -2.10 -1.03
CA ALA A 138 -12.59 -0.72 -0.76
C ALA A 138 -13.79 0.24 -0.86
N SER A 139 -14.67 0.02 -1.84
CA SER A 139 -15.90 0.80 -2.03
C SER A 139 -16.94 0.55 -0.94
N ALA A 140 -16.97 -0.66 -0.36
CA ALA A 140 -17.83 -0.99 0.76
C ALA A 140 -17.33 -0.36 2.08
N ILE A 141 -16.01 -0.25 2.26
CA ILE A 141 -15.41 0.39 3.44
C ILE A 141 -15.65 1.90 3.42
N GLU A 142 -15.34 2.56 2.30
CA GLU A 142 -15.51 4.01 2.14
C GLU A 142 -16.40 4.32 0.92
N PRO A 143 -17.74 4.32 1.11
CA PRO A 143 -18.68 4.49 0.01
C PRO A 143 -18.64 5.91 -0.60
N GLY A 144 -18.67 5.94 -1.93
CA GLY A 144 -18.72 7.19 -2.70
C GLY A 144 -17.43 7.99 -2.72
N VAL A 145 -16.27 7.36 -2.44
CA VAL A 145 -14.95 7.99 -2.60
C VAL A 145 -14.40 7.70 -3.99
N VAL A 146 -13.99 8.76 -4.69
CA VAL A 146 -13.22 8.66 -5.93
C VAL A 146 -11.74 8.76 -5.59
N TYR A 147 -11.01 7.66 -5.78
CA TYR A 147 -9.58 7.60 -5.52
C TYR A 147 -8.80 8.22 -6.67
N GLY A 148 -7.86 9.13 -6.38
CA GLY A 148 -7.00 9.75 -7.40
C GLY A 148 -6.15 8.74 -8.18
N ARG A 149 -5.73 7.65 -7.51
CA ARG A 149 -5.00 6.54 -8.12
C ARG A 149 -5.61 5.20 -7.69
N PRO A 150 -5.54 4.14 -8.53
CA PRO A 150 -6.01 2.81 -8.13
C PRO A 150 -5.36 2.30 -6.84
N ASP A 151 -4.06 2.55 -6.66
CA ASP A 151 -3.31 2.13 -5.46
C ASP A 151 -3.80 2.81 -4.18
N HIS A 152 -4.45 3.98 -4.26
CA HIS A 152 -4.96 4.70 -3.08
C HIS A 152 -6.12 3.97 -2.38
N LYS A 153 -6.72 2.95 -3.02
CA LYS A 153 -7.73 2.10 -2.38
C LYS A 153 -7.18 1.38 -1.14
N CYS A 154 -5.86 1.17 -1.05
CA CYS A 154 -5.23 0.60 0.15
C CYS A 154 -5.51 1.44 1.41
N PHE A 155 -5.69 2.76 1.26
CA PHE A 155 -5.97 3.66 2.38
C PHE A 155 -7.35 3.43 2.99
N ALA A 156 -8.32 2.90 2.24
CA ALA A 156 -9.61 2.47 2.80
C ALA A 156 -9.40 1.31 3.79
N PHE A 157 -8.57 0.33 3.43
CA PHE A 157 -8.22 -0.77 4.32
C PHE A 157 -7.41 -0.29 5.53
N GLU A 158 -6.46 0.64 5.35
CA GLU A 158 -5.77 1.28 6.48
C GLU A 158 -6.76 1.98 7.42
N SER A 159 -7.72 2.76 6.89
CA SER A 159 -8.80 3.40 7.65
C SER A 159 -9.62 2.38 8.44
N PHE A 160 -10.05 1.29 7.79
CA PHE A 160 -10.81 0.22 8.42
C PHE A 160 -10.04 -0.45 9.57
N VAL A 161 -8.80 -0.86 9.33
CA VAL A 161 -7.96 -1.51 10.34
C VAL A 161 -7.69 -0.55 11.50
N CYS A 162 -7.35 0.72 11.21
CA CYS A 162 -7.20 1.75 12.23
C CYS A 162 -8.47 1.90 13.07
N ARG A 163 -9.64 2.01 12.42
CA ARG A 163 -10.92 2.16 13.11
C ARG A 163 -11.17 1.01 14.08
N GLU A 164 -11.01 -0.24 13.64
CA GLU A 164 -11.23 -1.39 14.52
C GLU A 164 -10.18 -1.49 15.63
N MET A 165 -8.90 -1.27 15.32
CA MET A 165 -7.82 -1.40 16.30
C MET A 165 -7.83 -0.29 17.35
N PHE A 166 -8.16 0.94 16.97
CA PHE A 166 -8.22 2.09 17.86
C PHE A 166 -9.60 2.31 18.50
N ASP A 167 -10.61 1.52 18.15
CA ASP A 167 -11.93 1.64 18.79
C ASP A 167 -11.83 1.46 20.32
N GLY A 168 -12.41 2.39 21.07
CA GLY A 168 -12.33 2.42 22.54
C GLY A 168 -11.02 2.97 23.11
N PHE A 169 -10.07 3.47 22.30
CA PHE A 169 -8.77 3.95 22.78
C PHE A 169 -8.86 5.06 23.84
N GLN A 170 -9.94 5.85 23.86
CA GLN A 170 -10.18 6.86 24.89
C GLN A 170 -10.47 6.29 26.29
N PHE A 171 -10.69 4.98 26.40
CA PHE A 171 -10.98 4.31 27.66
C PHE A 171 -9.78 3.45 28.12
N PRO A 172 -9.47 3.40 29.42
CA PRO A 172 -8.34 2.62 29.94
C PRO A 172 -8.43 1.11 29.62
N ASP A 173 -9.62 0.56 29.45
CA ASP A 173 -9.87 -0.84 29.17
C ASP A 173 -10.24 -1.10 27.71
N PHE A 174 -10.12 -0.12 26.80
CA PHE A 174 -10.68 -0.21 25.44
C PHE A 174 -12.19 -0.52 25.39
N SER A 175 -12.94 -0.24 26.46
CA SER A 175 -14.34 -0.68 26.63
C SER A 175 -14.51 -2.20 26.56
N LEU A 176 -13.50 -2.96 26.98
CA LEU A 176 -13.58 -4.41 27.04
C LEU A 176 -14.49 -4.85 28.20
N PRO A 177 -15.36 -5.85 27.99
CA PRO A 177 -16.28 -6.30 29.02
C PRO A 177 -15.54 -6.92 30.22
N ASN A 178 -16.07 -6.68 31.42
CA ASN A 178 -15.62 -7.29 32.68
C ASN A 178 -14.15 -6.99 33.06
N GLU A 179 -13.66 -5.78 32.78
CA GLU A 179 -12.35 -5.33 33.26
C GLU A 179 -12.44 -4.63 34.62
N SER A 180 -11.66 -5.13 35.59
CA SER A 180 -11.44 -4.44 36.86
C SER A 180 -10.34 -3.40 36.65
N LEU A 181 -10.72 -2.13 36.56
CA LEU A 181 -9.75 -1.05 36.39
C LEU A 181 -8.91 -0.85 37.66
N PRO A 182 -7.59 -0.61 37.53
CA PRO A 182 -6.77 -0.15 38.64
C PRO A 182 -7.32 1.14 39.25
N GLU A 183 -7.00 1.41 40.51
CA GLU A 183 -7.33 2.67 41.16
C GLU A 183 -6.80 3.86 40.34
N ARG A 184 -7.63 4.88 40.08
CA ARG A 184 -7.27 6.03 39.22
C ARG A 184 -5.92 6.66 39.56
N ARG A 185 -5.55 6.71 40.84
CA ARG A 185 -4.28 7.29 41.32
C ARG A 185 -3.04 6.51 40.88
N ARG A 186 -3.18 5.21 40.60
CA ARG A 186 -2.10 4.31 40.15
C ARG A 186 -2.16 4.00 38.66
N LEU A 187 -3.22 4.42 37.98
CA LEU A 187 -3.51 4.07 36.59
C LEU A 187 -2.30 4.39 35.68
N ARG A 188 -1.77 5.61 35.83
CA ARG A 188 -0.58 6.07 35.11
C ARG A 188 0.64 5.16 35.28
N GLN A 189 0.93 4.75 36.51
CA GLN A 189 2.08 3.86 36.81
C GLN A 189 1.85 2.46 36.23
N VAL A 190 0.66 1.91 36.40
CA VAL A 190 0.30 0.57 35.91
C VAL A 190 0.42 0.49 34.38
N PHE A 191 -0.05 1.50 33.65
CA PHE A 191 0.12 1.52 32.19
C PHE A 191 1.58 1.63 31.77
N PHE A 192 2.39 2.39 32.50
CA PHE A 192 3.82 2.48 32.22
C PHE A 192 4.54 1.15 32.48
N GLU A 193 4.17 0.44 33.55
CA GLU A 193 4.67 -0.90 33.83
C GLU A 193 4.28 -1.89 32.73
N TRP A 194 3.02 -1.89 32.28
CA TRP A 194 2.57 -2.71 31.15
C TRP A 194 3.34 -2.40 29.86
N PHE A 195 3.62 -1.12 29.60
CA PHE A 195 4.45 -0.70 28.48
C PHE A 195 5.86 -1.29 28.58
N MET A 196 6.51 -1.11 29.74
CA MET A 196 7.88 -1.58 29.97
C MET A 196 8.00 -3.10 29.93
N GLU A 197 6.99 -3.81 30.41
CA GLU A 197 6.92 -5.27 30.34
C GLU A 197 6.84 -5.75 28.88
N LEU A 198 5.88 -5.24 28.11
CA LEU A 198 5.57 -5.79 26.78
C LEU A 198 6.51 -5.28 25.68
N LYS A 199 7.13 -4.10 25.82
CA LYS A 199 7.91 -3.46 24.73
C LYS A 199 9.01 -4.37 24.16
N SER A 200 9.69 -5.14 25.02
CA SER A 200 10.82 -5.99 24.64
C SER A 200 10.47 -7.47 24.49
N SER A 201 9.28 -7.90 24.92
CA SER A 201 8.84 -9.29 24.81
C SER A 201 8.43 -9.67 23.38
N LYS A 202 8.70 -10.91 22.96
CA LYS A 202 8.09 -11.45 21.74
C LYS A 202 6.60 -11.71 22.00
N VAL A 203 5.75 -11.35 21.05
CA VAL A 203 4.28 -11.48 21.23
C VAL A 203 3.86 -12.91 21.48
N LYS A 204 4.37 -13.86 20.68
CA LYS A 204 4.08 -15.30 20.83
C LYS A 204 4.37 -15.78 22.26
N ASP A 205 5.58 -15.49 22.76
CA ASP A 205 6.02 -15.90 24.08
C ASP A 205 5.16 -15.27 25.19
N HIS A 206 4.84 -13.98 25.07
CA HIS A 206 4.00 -13.29 26.04
C HIS A 206 2.57 -13.84 26.08
N LEU A 207 1.97 -14.10 24.92
CA LEU A 207 0.63 -14.68 24.84
C LEU A 207 0.58 -16.11 25.39
N ALA A 208 1.63 -16.91 25.19
CA ALA A 208 1.75 -18.25 25.75
C ALA A 208 1.93 -18.22 27.29
N GLN A 209 2.73 -17.28 27.81
CA GLN A 209 2.98 -17.15 29.25
C GLN A 209 1.80 -16.53 30.00
N LYS A 210 1.11 -15.56 29.39
CA LYS A 210 0.04 -14.78 30.01
C LYS A 210 -1.23 -14.74 29.14
N PRO A 211 -1.88 -15.89 28.88
CA PRO A 211 -3.04 -15.99 27.98
C PRO A 211 -4.30 -15.28 28.52
N ARG A 212 -4.32 -14.93 29.81
CA ARG A 212 -5.43 -14.21 30.47
C ARG A 212 -5.12 -12.73 30.77
N SER A 213 -3.99 -12.22 30.30
CA SER A 213 -3.63 -10.79 30.45
C SER A 213 -4.65 -9.87 29.76
N THR A 214 -4.66 -8.60 30.17
CA THR A 214 -5.44 -7.53 29.50
C THR A 214 -5.07 -7.41 28.03
N PHE A 215 -3.78 -7.50 27.70
CA PHE A 215 -3.30 -7.56 26.32
C PHE A 215 -3.83 -8.79 25.56
N ALA A 216 -3.80 -9.98 26.16
CA ALA A 216 -4.35 -11.18 25.54
C ALA A 216 -5.87 -11.05 25.25
N LYS A 217 -6.64 -10.47 26.19
CA LYS A 217 -8.06 -10.14 25.98
C LYS A 217 -8.25 -9.13 24.85
N PHE A 218 -7.44 -8.07 24.81
CA PHE A 218 -7.43 -7.09 23.72
C PHE A 218 -7.23 -7.77 22.36
N CYS A 219 -6.22 -8.64 22.23
CA CYS A 219 -5.98 -9.40 21.01
C CYS A 219 -7.21 -10.21 20.58
N ARG A 220 -7.86 -10.91 21.51
CA ARG A 220 -9.05 -11.72 21.20
C ARG A 220 -10.21 -10.90 20.65
N VAL A 221 -10.54 -9.81 21.33
CA VAL A 221 -11.66 -8.94 20.94
C VAL A 221 -11.35 -8.25 19.62
N LYS A 222 -10.14 -7.70 19.46
CA LYS A 222 -9.76 -7.01 18.22
C LYS A 222 -9.68 -7.95 17.03
N TYR A 223 -9.14 -9.16 17.19
CA TYR A 223 -9.11 -10.15 16.10
C TYR A 223 -10.53 -10.50 15.63
N SER A 224 -11.41 -10.80 16.58
CA SER A 224 -12.79 -11.20 16.31
C SER A 224 -13.61 -10.11 15.61
N ARG A 225 -13.29 -8.84 15.85
CA ARG A 225 -13.93 -7.69 15.19
C ARG A 225 -13.34 -7.40 13.82
N LEU A 226 -12.01 -7.47 13.71
CA LEU A 226 -11.31 -7.12 12.48
C LEU A 226 -11.48 -8.16 11.38
N ILE A 227 -11.41 -9.46 11.74
CA ILE A 227 -11.37 -10.56 10.78
C ILE A 227 -12.71 -11.29 10.80
N HIS A 228 -13.59 -11.02 9.82
CA HIS A 228 -14.92 -11.63 9.78
C HIS A 228 -14.83 -13.16 9.51
N PRO A 229 -15.74 -14.02 10.04
CA PRO A 229 -15.70 -15.47 9.77
C PRO A 229 -15.69 -15.83 8.27
N ARG A 230 -16.36 -15.04 7.43
CA ARG A 230 -16.31 -15.20 5.96
C ARG A 230 -14.94 -14.92 5.36
N MET A 231 -14.15 -14.05 5.97
CA MET A 231 -12.77 -13.78 5.54
C MET A 231 -11.89 -14.99 5.87
N GLU A 232 -11.96 -15.53 7.09
CA GLU A 232 -11.21 -16.75 7.45
C GLU A 232 -11.58 -17.93 6.56
N MET A 233 -12.89 -18.13 6.32
CA MET A 233 -13.34 -19.20 5.42
C MET A 233 -12.78 -19.03 4.01
N ALA A 234 -12.70 -17.80 3.50
CA ALA A 234 -12.18 -17.54 2.16
C ALA A 234 -10.64 -17.67 2.10
N PHE A 235 -9.93 -17.17 3.11
CA PHE A 235 -8.46 -17.16 3.12
C PHE A 235 -7.87 -18.53 3.46
N PHE A 236 -8.50 -19.26 4.40
CA PHE A 236 -7.93 -20.48 4.99
C PHE A 236 -8.78 -21.73 4.75
N GLY A 237 -9.99 -21.59 4.20
CA GLY A 237 -10.93 -22.71 4.00
C GLY A 237 -11.56 -23.25 5.28
N ASN A 238 -11.36 -22.58 6.42
CA ASN A 238 -11.89 -22.97 7.73
C ASN A 238 -11.95 -21.76 8.68
N THR A 239 -12.43 -21.95 9.91
CA THR A 239 -12.47 -20.91 10.97
C THR A 239 -11.73 -21.35 12.23
N SER A 240 -10.67 -22.15 12.08
CA SER A 240 -9.90 -22.68 13.23
C SER A 240 -9.29 -21.57 14.06
N ASP A 241 -8.79 -20.53 13.40
CA ASP A 241 -8.07 -19.44 14.05
C ASP A 241 -9.00 -18.69 15.01
N ARG A 242 -10.19 -18.29 14.54
CA ARG A 242 -11.23 -17.72 15.39
C ARG A 242 -11.65 -18.62 16.54
N ASN A 243 -11.78 -19.91 16.31
CA ASN A 243 -12.20 -20.85 17.35
C ASN A 243 -11.16 -20.93 18.48
N LEU A 244 -9.87 -21.01 18.12
CA LEU A 244 -8.77 -20.94 19.08
C LEU A 244 -8.77 -19.62 19.85
N VAL A 245 -8.86 -18.49 19.12
CA VAL A 245 -8.92 -17.15 19.71
C VAL A 245 -10.09 -17.03 20.70
N SER A 246 -11.25 -17.57 20.36
CA SER A 246 -12.45 -17.56 21.21
C SER A 246 -12.28 -18.44 22.45
N ALA A 247 -11.56 -19.55 22.33
CA ALA A 247 -11.24 -20.45 23.44
C ALA A 247 -10.18 -19.89 24.42
N GLY A 248 -9.56 -18.75 24.11
CA GLY A 248 -8.48 -18.19 24.93
C GLY A 248 -7.09 -18.58 24.47
N GLU A 249 -6.98 -19.33 23.38
CA GLU A 249 -5.74 -19.78 22.76
C GLU A 249 -5.37 -18.89 21.58
N PHE A 250 -4.16 -19.05 21.05
CA PHE A 250 -3.64 -18.20 19.98
C PHE A 250 -3.08 -19.04 18.83
N PRO A 251 -3.58 -18.86 17.60
CA PRO A 251 -3.15 -19.63 16.45
C PRO A 251 -1.66 -19.46 16.15
N GLU A 252 -1.01 -20.54 15.73
CA GLU A 252 0.38 -20.53 15.27
C GLU A 252 0.49 -20.28 13.75
N THR A 253 -0.34 -19.39 13.22
CA THR A 253 -0.36 -19.03 11.79
C THR A 253 0.47 -17.77 11.52
N THR A 254 1.04 -17.64 10.32
CA THR A 254 1.75 -16.41 9.92
C THR A 254 0.82 -15.20 9.93
N PHE A 255 -0.43 -15.40 9.52
CA PHE A 255 -1.46 -14.36 9.54
C PHE A 255 -1.74 -13.86 10.96
N PHE A 256 -2.00 -14.77 11.90
CA PHE A 256 -2.22 -14.39 13.29
C PHE A 256 -0.97 -13.76 13.92
N ALA A 257 0.24 -14.25 13.61
CA ALA A 257 1.47 -13.66 14.11
C ALA A 257 1.65 -12.19 13.67
N GLN A 258 1.32 -11.86 12.41
CA GLN A 258 1.36 -10.49 11.90
C GLN A 258 0.27 -9.61 12.54
N PHE A 259 -0.93 -10.15 12.71
CA PHE A 259 -2.00 -9.48 13.45
C PHE A 259 -1.56 -9.17 14.89
N ALA A 260 -1.00 -10.16 15.60
CA ALA A 260 -0.65 -10.04 17.00
C ALA A 260 0.51 -9.05 17.21
N GLU A 261 1.44 -8.97 16.26
CA GLU A 261 2.48 -7.94 16.24
C GLU A 261 1.88 -6.54 16.08
N MET A 262 0.96 -6.35 15.13
CA MET A 262 0.22 -5.08 14.99
C MET A 262 -0.55 -4.73 16.27
N ALA A 263 -1.27 -5.69 16.85
CA ALA A 263 -2.03 -5.52 18.08
C ALA A 263 -1.12 -5.10 19.24
N LYS A 264 0.06 -5.72 19.39
CA LYS A 264 1.06 -5.29 20.37
C LYS A 264 1.46 -3.82 20.18
N ARG A 265 1.72 -3.37 18.95
CA ARG A 265 2.15 -1.98 18.73
C ARG A 265 1.05 -0.98 19.09
N VAL A 266 -0.21 -1.29 18.78
CA VAL A 266 -1.37 -0.46 19.18
C VAL A 266 -1.54 -0.45 20.70
N TRP A 267 -1.43 -1.62 21.35
CA TRP A 267 -1.50 -1.74 22.81
C TRP A 267 -0.41 -0.93 23.52
N LEU A 268 0.84 -1.01 23.05
CA LEU A 268 1.94 -0.22 23.59
C LEU A 268 1.70 1.29 23.44
N LEU A 269 1.12 1.72 22.31
CA LEU A 269 0.76 3.12 22.11
C LEU A 269 -0.30 3.59 23.12
N HIS A 270 -1.30 2.75 23.39
CA HIS A 270 -2.34 3.02 24.39
C HIS A 270 -1.77 3.08 25.80
N CYS A 271 -0.94 2.11 26.19
CA CYS A 271 -0.23 2.17 27.47
C CYS A 271 0.56 3.47 27.61
N LEU A 272 1.25 3.90 26.56
CA LEU A 272 1.99 5.15 26.60
C LEU A 272 1.07 6.37 26.70
N ALA A 273 -0.07 6.40 26.00
CA ALA A 273 -1.06 7.47 26.10
C ALA A 273 -1.53 7.69 27.55
N PHE A 274 -1.90 6.61 28.24
CA PHE A 274 -2.34 6.66 29.65
C PHE A 274 -1.20 6.85 30.66
N SER A 275 0.06 6.77 30.21
CA SER A 275 1.22 7.08 31.05
C SER A 275 1.54 8.59 31.10
N PHE A 276 0.95 9.41 30.22
CA PHE A 276 1.09 10.87 30.25
C PHE A 276 0.23 11.53 31.33
N GLN A 277 0.60 12.75 31.72
CA GLN A 277 -0.18 13.61 32.61
C GLN A 277 -0.30 15.01 31.99
N PRO A 278 -1.48 15.43 31.48
CA PRO A 278 -2.72 14.66 31.34
C PRO A 278 -2.56 13.51 30.33
N GLU A 279 -3.47 12.52 30.40
CA GLU A 279 -3.50 11.37 29.50
C GLU A 279 -3.62 11.80 28.04
N GLY A 280 -2.98 11.04 27.15
CA GLY A 280 -3.09 11.24 25.72
C GLY A 280 -4.49 10.92 25.23
N THR A 281 -5.04 11.80 24.39
CA THR A 281 -6.38 11.62 23.80
C THR A 281 -6.27 11.39 22.31
N ILE A 282 -7.18 10.60 21.76
CA ILE A 282 -7.30 10.30 20.34
C ILE A 282 -8.37 11.21 19.71
N PHE A 283 -8.18 11.60 18.45
CA PHE A 283 -9.22 12.25 17.67
C PHE A 283 -9.22 11.78 16.21
N GLN A 284 -10.38 11.89 15.57
CA GLN A 284 -10.57 11.62 14.15
C GLN A 284 -11.43 12.72 13.54
N VAL A 285 -11.31 12.90 12.23
CA VAL A 285 -12.01 13.94 11.48
C VAL A 285 -13.11 13.30 10.64
N SER A 286 -14.31 13.89 10.65
CA SER A 286 -15.45 13.41 9.89
C SER A 286 -15.33 13.74 8.40
N LYS A 287 -15.91 12.87 7.56
CA LYS A 287 -16.07 13.10 6.12
C LYS A 287 -16.73 14.46 5.84
N GLY A 288 -16.18 15.20 4.88
CA GLY A 288 -16.66 16.52 4.47
C GLY A 288 -16.10 17.69 5.29
N SER A 289 -15.36 17.42 6.37
CA SER A 289 -14.67 18.46 7.14
C SER A 289 -13.64 19.19 6.29
N ARG A 290 -13.46 20.49 6.57
CA ARG A 290 -12.42 21.31 5.95
C ARG A 290 -11.04 20.82 6.40
N PHE A 291 -10.10 20.70 5.46
CA PHE A 291 -8.73 20.36 5.79
C PHE A 291 -8.09 21.47 6.63
N SER A 292 -7.32 21.07 7.64
CA SER A 292 -6.59 21.99 8.51
C SER A 292 -5.19 21.45 8.75
N GLU A 293 -4.19 22.09 8.16
CA GLU A 293 -2.78 21.73 8.30
C GLU A 293 -2.32 21.65 9.77
N VAL A 294 -2.95 22.38 10.70
CA VAL A 294 -2.61 22.30 12.13
C VAL A 294 -2.96 20.94 12.76
N TYR A 295 -4.01 20.27 12.29
CA TYR A 295 -4.55 19.04 12.88
C TYR A 295 -4.45 17.83 11.95
N MET A 296 -4.16 18.05 10.66
CA MET A 296 -4.29 17.05 9.62
C MET A 296 -3.05 17.06 8.71
N GLU A 297 -2.65 15.89 8.28
CA GLU A 297 -1.62 15.63 7.26
C GLU A 297 -2.28 14.85 6.12
N THR A 298 -2.04 15.25 4.87
CA THR A 298 -2.52 14.51 3.70
C THR A 298 -1.53 13.40 3.35
N ILE A 299 -2.04 12.19 3.10
CA ILE A 299 -1.19 11.05 2.71
C ILE A 299 -1.00 10.90 1.19
N ALA A 300 -1.76 11.67 0.41
CA ALA A 300 -1.67 11.72 -1.04
C ALA A 300 -1.23 13.13 -1.46
N GLU A 301 -0.02 13.51 -1.02
CA GLU A 301 0.55 14.85 -1.24
C GLU A 301 0.53 15.26 -2.71
N GLU A 302 0.98 14.39 -3.62
CA GLU A 302 1.03 14.65 -5.06
C GLU A 302 -0.32 15.08 -5.63
N GLU A 303 -1.41 14.45 -5.19
CA GLU A 303 -2.77 14.78 -5.66
C GLU A 303 -3.32 16.02 -4.96
N ALA A 304 -2.99 16.22 -3.69
CA ALA A 304 -3.41 17.40 -2.94
C ALA A 304 -2.90 18.70 -3.59
N PHE A 305 -1.65 18.70 -4.08
CA PHE A 305 -1.06 19.85 -4.78
C PHE A 305 -1.61 20.07 -6.20
N ASN A 306 -2.24 19.05 -6.79
CA ASN A 306 -2.88 19.16 -8.11
C ASN A 306 -4.33 19.68 -8.03
N THR A 307 -4.93 19.72 -6.84
CA THR A 307 -6.26 20.28 -6.67
C THR A 307 -6.21 21.82 -6.70
N THR A 308 -6.95 22.43 -7.64
CA THR A 308 -7.17 23.88 -7.71
C THR A 308 -8.21 24.37 -6.69
N GLU A 309 -8.63 23.51 -5.76
CA GLU A 309 -9.63 23.84 -4.75
C GLU A 309 -9.02 24.69 -3.63
N TYR A 310 -9.55 25.88 -3.43
CA TYR A 310 -9.20 26.77 -2.32
C TYR A 310 -9.68 26.25 -0.94
N ASP A 311 -10.41 25.13 -0.89
CA ASP A 311 -10.97 24.55 0.35
C ASP A 311 -11.05 23.01 0.30
N PRO A 312 -9.90 22.30 0.34
CA PRO A 312 -9.88 20.85 0.26
C PRO A 312 -10.66 20.22 1.44
N ARG A 313 -11.43 19.17 1.13
CA ARG A 313 -12.28 18.49 2.11
C ARG A 313 -11.82 17.06 2.36
N VAL A 314 -11.95 16.64 3.61
CA VAL A 314 -11.59 15.28 4.03
C VAL A 314 -12.59 14.27 3.48
N ALA A 315 -12.11 13.24 2.80
CA ALA A 315 -12.90 12.08 2.43
C ALA A 315 -13.09 11.16 3.64
N PHE A 316 -11.99 10.76 4.27
CA PHE A 316 -11.98 9.94 5.48
C PHE A 316 -10.62 10.07 6.21
N THR A 317 -10.62 9.72 7.49
CA THR A 317 -9.39 9.64 8.31
C THR A 317 -8.75 8.27 8.12
N VAL A 318 -7.48 8.23 7.72
CA VAL A 318 -6.72 6.98 7.50
C VAL A 318 -6.03 6.52 8.78
N VAL A 319 -5.38 7.46 9.49
CA VAL A 319 -4.78 7.23 10.80
C VAL A 319 -5.30 8.30 11.76
N PRO A 320 -5.78 7.95 12.95
CA PRO A 320 -6.22 8.93 13.94
C PRO A 320 -5.10 9.86 14.38
N GLY A 321 -5.48 11.06 14.82
CA GLY A 321 -4.60 12.03 15.44
C GLY A 321 -4.62 11.89 16.96
N PHE A 322 -3.65 12.52 17.63
CA PHE A 322 -3.53 12.45 19.08
C PHE A 322 -3.22 13.81 19.69
N LYS A 323 -3.71 14.05 20.91
CA LYS A 323 -3.39 15.23 21.70
C LYS A 323 -2.74 14.81 23.00
N LEU A 324 -1.50 15.27 23.20
CA LEU A 324 -0.66 15.01 24.36
C LEU A 324 -0.43 16.34 25.10
N GLY A 325 -1.32 16.65 26.04
CA GLY A 325 -1.35 17.97 26.69
C GLY A 325 -1.56 19.10 25.68
N LYS A 326 -0.50 19.87 25.41
CA LYS A 326 -0.50 20.98 24.44
C LYS A 326 -0.01 20.57 23.04
N THR A 327 0.57 19.38 22.91
CA THR A 327 1.11 18.90 21.63
C THR A 327 0.02 18.19 20.86
N VAL A 328 -0.13 18.54 19.59
CA VAL A 328 -1.02 17.85 18.65
C VAL A 328 -0.15 17.03 17.70
N VAL A 329 -0.46 15.75 17.59
CA VAL A 329 0.02 14.87 16.53
C VAL A 329 -1.11 14.79 15.51
N GLN A 330 -0.84 15.24 14.29
CA GLN A 330 -1.84 15.35 13.23
C GLN A 330 -2.43 13.97 12.90
N CYS A 331 -3.71 13.95 12.55
CA CYS A 331 -4.31 12.77 11.92
C CYS A 331 -3.91 12.70 10.45
N GLN A 332 -3.80 11.50 9.90
CA GLN A 332 -3.55 11.30 8.48
C GLN A 332 -4.88 11.14 7.75
N VAL A 333 -5.13 11.97 6.75
CA VAL A 333 -6.42 12.03 6.04
C VAL A 333 -6.26 11.84 4.54
N TYR A 334 -7.26 11.24 3.92
CA TYR A 334 -7.43 11.24 2.47
C TYR A 334 -8.38 12.36 2.09
N LEU A 335 -8.06 13.13 1.06
CA LEU A 335 -8.86 14.26 0.59
C LEU A 335 -9.83 13.82 -0.50
N LEU A 336 -10.99 14.48 -0.58
CA LEU A 336 -11.95 14.27 -1.66
C LEU A 336 -11.34 14.77 -2.96
N ASN A 337 -11.32 13.90 -3.98
CA ASN A 337 -11.01 14.32 -5.33
C ASN A 337 -12.32 14.75 -6.01
N ASN A 338 -12.58 16.06 -6.04
CA ASN A 338 -13.68 16.64 -6.80
C ASN A 338 -13.23 17.00 -8.22
N SER A 339 -12.68 16.03 -8.96
CA SER A 339 -12.72 16.11 -10.42
C SER A 339 -14.17 15.90 -10.86
N ARG A 340 -14.99 16.95 -10.66
CA ARG A 340 -16.38 16.95 -11.12
C ARG A 340 -16.39 16.56 -12.59
N SER A 341 -17.12 15.49 -12.88
CA SER A 341 -17.82 15.26 -14.14
C SER A 341 -18.17 16.61 -14.78
N ARG A 342 -17.48 16.96 -15.85
CA ARG A 342 -18.00 17.91 -16.84
C ARG A 342 -18.66 17.13 -17.94
#